data_AF-A0A5M9WNA9-F1
#
_entry.id   AF-A0A5M9WNA9-F1
#
_cell.length_a   1.000
_cell.length_b   1.000
_cell.length_c   1.000
_cell.angle_alpha   90.00
_cell.angle_beta   90.00
_cell.angle_gamma   90.00
#
_symmetry.space_group_name_H-M   'P 1'
#
loop_
_entity.id
_entity.type
_entity.pdbx_description
1 polymer ?
#
loop_
_entity_poly.entity_id
_entity_poly.type
_entity_poly.pdbx_seq_one_letter_code
_entity_poly.pdbx_strand_id
1 'polypeptide(L)'
;MPLQGGNFMPQWPHIYSEVLKTPYEEGRSSLCVITGYSSSAFVHHLLHAYDRVQIDLILGMVKQQPITIWDHNEYIRLVQDTGRLRVRYYKGTPPIHMKAVLWKAEHGKPEIAYAGSSNLTWHGFRDYQELMISVDPREILNAFPDDHMLKDCVDPDIFEHFNMLYQREPEISEIDTSAIGAIAKNCPSVILRLTQKRDNQVHDRSGLNWGQRERREPNQAYIPISSEIHKEDPEFFPDLAVEFTVITDDGESFVCTVAQQGRKAIHTNHDNSILGRYFRRRLGVASGAKVERLHLERYGRDSVTIYKMNDDTYYMDFSQRRG
;
A
#
# COMPACT_ATOMS: atom_id res chain seq x y z
N MET A 1 -10.83 11.93 49.45
CA MET A 1 -11.56 11.96 48.18
C MET A 1 -10.54 11.83 47.06
N PRO A 2 -10.34 10.64 46.47
CA PRO A 2 -9.44 10.48 45.34
C PRO A 2 -10.17 10.89 44.04
N LEU A 3 -9.48 11.71 43.26
CA LEU A 3 -9.88 12.12 41.91
C LEU A 3 -10.08 10.89 41.03
N GLN A 4 -11.29 10.69 40.52
CA GLN A 4 -11.55 9.73 39.46
C GLN A 4 -10.84 10.23 38.19
N GLY A 5 -9.72 9.59 37.85
CA GLY A 5 -9.10 9.70 36.55
C GLY A 5 -10.04 9.11 35.50
N GLY A 6 -10.93 9.95 34.96
CA GLY A 6 -11.58 9.66 33.70
C GLY A 6 -10.50 9.48 32.65
N ASN A 7 -10.42 8.28 32.09
CA ASN A 7 -9.56 7.98 30.96
C ASN A 7 -10.07 8.81 29.77
N PHE A 8 -9.60 10.05 29.63
CA PHE A 8 -9.83 10.87 28.45
C PHE A 8 -9.09 10.19 27.30
N MET A 9 -9.75 9.23 26.63
CA MET A 9 -9.38 8.87 25.28
C MET A 9 -9.56 10.15 24.45
N PRO A 10 -8.52 10.66 23.79
CA PRO A 10 -8.69 11.82 22.93
C PRO A 10 -9.74 11.47 21.86
N GLN A 11 -10.78 12.29 21.76
CA GLN A 11 -11.66 12.29 20.59
C GLN A 11 -10.85 12.86 19.43
N TRP A 12 -9.99 12.03 18.84
CA TRP A 12 -9.34 12.38 17.59
C TRP A 12 -10.42 12.55 16.53
N PRO A 13 -10.35 13.58 15.67
CA PRO A 13 -11.29 13.73 14.58
C PRO A 13 -11.25 12.45 13.74
N HIS A 14 -12.42 11.87 13.47
CA HIS A 14 -12.57 10.71 12.60
C HIS A 14 -12.45 11.17 11.13
N ILE A 15 -11.31 11.76 10.74
CA ILE A 15 -11.11 12.43 9.45
C ILE A 15 -11.43 11.48 8.29
N TYR A 16 -10.97 10.22 8.37
CA TYR A 16 -11.35 9.20 7.39
C TYR A 16 -12.87 9.06 7.25
N SER A 17 -13.59 8.97 8.38
CA SER A 17 -15.04 8.85 8.36
C SER A 17 -15.71 10.10 7.80
N GLU A 18 -15.29 11.28 8.25
CA GLU A 18 -15.90 12.56 7.89
C GLU A 18 -15.64 12.97 6.44
N VAL A 19 -14.40 12.85 5.99
CA VAL A 19 -13.96 13.37 4.68
C VAL A 19 -14.15 12.36 3.56
N LEU A 20 -14.10 11.06 3.86
CA LEU A 20 -14.14 10.01 2.83
C LEU A 20 -15.38 9.11 2.96
N LYS A 21 -15.58 8.48 4.11
CA LYS A 21 -16.61 7.45 4.28
C LYS A 21 -18.03 8.02 4.20
N THR A 22 -18.35 9.02 5.01
CA THR A 22 -19.69 9.61 5.10
C THR A 22 -20.13 10.20 3.76
N PRO A 23 -19.31 11.01 3.04
CA PRO A 23 -19.66 11.48 1.69
C PRO A 23 -19.99 10.34 0.70
N TYR A 24 -19.24 9.24 0.76
CA TYR A 24 -19.49 8.06 -0.07
C TYR A 24 -20.78 7.32 0.31
N GLU A 25 -21.02 7.12 1.60
CA GLU A 25 -22.25 6.49 2.13
C GLU A 25 -23.49 7.34 1.84
N GLU A 26 -23.32 8.66 1.77
CA GLU A 26 -24.34 9.57 1.25
C GLU A 26 -24.53 9.45 -0.27
N GLY A 27 -23.78 8.62 -0.97
CA GLY A 27 -24.00 8.33 -2.39
C GLY A 27 -23.23 9.21 -3.36
N ARG A 28 -22.18 9.90 -2.91
CA ARG A 28 -21.21 10.54 -3.81
C ARG A 28 -20.18 9.53 -4.27
N SER A 29 -19.77 9.61 -5.53
CA SER A 29 -18.81 8.68 -6.14
C SER A 29 -17.63 9.38 -6.81
N SER A 30 -17.75 10.65 -7.18
CA SER A 30 -16.66 11.40 -7.81
C SER A 30 -15.82 12.21 -6.81
N LEU A 31 -14.60 11.74 -6.57
CA LEU A 31 -13.63 12.32 -5.65
C LEU A 31 -12.44 12.97 -6.40
N CYS A 32 -12.20 14.25 -6.17
CA CYS A 32 -11.02 14.97 -6.63
C CYS A 32 -10.13 15.30 -5.45
N VAL A 33 -8.84 14.96 -5.53
CA VAL A 33 -7.88 15.20 -4.47
C VAL A 33 -6.68 15.93 -5.03
N ILE A 34 -6.27 16.99 -4.32
CA ILE A 34 -5.01 17.69 -4.56
C ILE A 34 -4.21 17.63 -3.28
N THR A 35 -3.04 17.00 -3.34
CA THR A 35 -2.23 16.73 -2.16
C THR A 35 -0.75 16.89 -2.49
N GLY A 36 0.06 17.22 -1.49
CA GLY A 36 1.51 17.20 -1.65
C GLY A 36 2.01 15.78 -1.95
N TYR A 37 1.58 14.82 -1.12
CA TYR A 37 1.96 13.41 -1.20
C TYR A 37 0.73 12.50 -1.11
N SER A 38 0.89 11.29 -1.61
CA SER A 38 -0.05 10.18 -1.43
C SER A 38 0.73 8.87 -1.47
N SER A 39 0.19 7.83 -0.86
CA SER A 39 0.71 6.46 -0.98
C SER A 39 -0.24 5.60 -1.79
N SER A 40 0.32 4.77 -2.67
CA SER A 40 -0.44 3.87 -3.52
C SER A 40 -1.29 2.89 -2.72
N ALA A 41 -0.79 2.41 -1.57
CA ALA A 41 -1.54 1.55 -0.66
C ALA A 41 -2.82 2.22 -0.11
N PHE A 42 -2.80 3.52 0.21
CA PHE A 42 -4.03 4.17 0.68
C PHE A 42 -5.03 4.37 -0.47
N VAL A 43 -4.57 4.70 -1.67
CA VAL A 43 -5.43 4.81 -2.87
C VAL A 43 -6.03 3.47 -3.25
N HIS A 44 -5.23 2.39 -3.21
CA HIS A 44 -5.69 1.02 -3.41
C HIS A 44 -6.83 0.68 -2.44
N HIS A 45 -6.65 0.93 -1.14
CA HIS A 45 -7.70 0.77 -0.12
C HIS A 45 -8.99 1.51 -0.50
N LEU A 46 -8.91 2.79 -0.89
CA LEU A 46 -10.09 3.57 -1.26
C LEU A 46 -10.84 2.98 -2.46
N LEU A 47 -10.11 2.57 -3.50
CA LEU A 47 -10.71 2.00 -4.71
C LEU A 47 -11.43 0.68 -4.42
N HIS A 48 -10.95 -0.12 -3.48
CA HIS A 48 -11.55 -1.41 -3.17
C HIS A 48 -12.57 -1.38 -2.03
N ALA A 49 -12.42 -0.46 -1.07
CA ALA A 49 -13.43 -0.21 -0.04
C ALA A 49 -14.70 0.44 -0.63
N TYR A 50 -14.53 1.23 -1.68
CA TYR A 50 -15.60 1.99 -2.33
C TYR A 50 -15.69 1.63 -3.81
N ASP A 51 -16.41 0.56 -4.12
CA ASP A 51 -16.54 -0.05 -5.45
C ASP A 51 -16.99 0.92 -6.57
N ARG A 52 -17.74 1.96 -6.23
CA ARG A 52 -18.21 2.98 -7.17
C ARG A 52 -17.35 4.23 -7.25
N VAL A 53 -16.38 4.41 -6.34
CA VAL A 53 -15.62 5.67 -6.29
C VAL A 53 -14.77 5.82 -7.55
N GLN A 54 -14.77 7.02 -8.10
CA GLN A 54 -13.86 7.51 -9.12
C GLN A 54 -12.95 8.57 -8.49
N ILE A 55 -11.64 8.39 -8.61
CA ILE A 55 -10.64 9.24 -7.96
C ILE A 55 -9.81 9.95 -9.03
N ASP A 56 -9.75 11.27 -8.93
CA ASP A 56 -8.84 12.12 -9.69
C ASP A 56 -7.83 12.74 -8.71
N LEU A 57 -6.61 12.22 -8.72
CA LEU A 57 -5.55 12.52 -7.77
C LEU A 57 -4.46 13.37 -8.43
N ILE A 58 -4.20 14.54 -7.85
CA ILE A 58 -3.09 15.42 -8.23
C ILE A 58 -2.03 15.41 -7.12
N LEU A 59 -0.80 15.03 -7.47
CA LEU A 59 0.35 15.10 -6.59
C LEU A 59 1.19 16.33 -6.90
N GLY A 60 1.28 17.22 -5.90
CA GLY A 60 1.84 18.55 -6.06
C GLY A 60 3.35 18.68 -5.82
N MET A 61 3.97 17.72 -5.13
CA MET A 61 5.36 17.79 -4.69
C MET A 61 6.35 16.93 -5.50
N VAL A 62 5.86 16.08 -6.42
CA VAL A 62 6.68 15.03 -7.09
C VAL A 62 7.94 15.58 -7.74
N LYS A 63 7.86 16.77 -8.36
CA LYS A 63 9.02 17.41 -9.03
C LYS A 63 10.11 17.86 -8.05
N GLN A 64 9.75 18.25 -6.83
CA GLN A 64 10.66 18.77 -5.80
C GLN A 64 11.10 17.68 -4.84
N GLN A 65 10.20 16.76 -4.53
CA GLN A 65 10.39 15.62 -3.64
C GLN A 65 9.79 14.39 -4.33
N PRO A 66 10.62 13.65 -5.07
CA PRO A 66 10.20 12.45 -5.80
C PRO A 66 9.45 11.45 -4.93
N ILE A 67 8.40 10.85 -5.52
CA ILE A 67 7.78 9.66 -4.95
C ILE A 67 8.66 8.44 -5.24
N THR A 68 8.35 7.32 -4.59
CA THR A 68 9.04 6.07 -4.84
C THR A 68 8.62 5.46 -6.17
N ILE A 69 9.53 4.71 -6.81
CA ILE A 69 9.20 4.03 -8.07
C ILE A 69 8.10 2.96 -7.91
N TRP A 70 7.98 2.34 -6.74
CA TRP A 70 6.91 1.37 -6.48
C TRP A 70 5.54 2.03 -6.31
N ASP A 71 5.46 3.22 -5.70
CA ASP A 71 4.20 3.97 -5.69
C ASP A 71 3.79 4.36 -7.11
N HIS A 72 4.74 4.85 -7.92
CA HIS A 72 4.49 5.17 -9.32
C HIS A 72 3.97 3.97 -10.12
N ASN A 73 4.66 2.83 -10.02
CA ASN A 73 4.28 1.60 -10.71
C ASN A 73 2.92 1.08 -10.25
N GLU A 74 2.61 1.17 -8.96
CA GLU A 74 1.31 0.77 -8.43
C GLU A 74 0.20 1.73 -8.87
N TYR A 75 0.44 3.04 -8.95
CA TYR A 75 -0.52 3.97 -9.54
C TYR A 75 -0.84 3.61 -11.00
N ILE A 76 0.16 3.28 -11.81
CA ILE A 76 -0.06 2.83 -13.20
C ILE A 76 -0.96 1.58 -13.22
N ARG A 77 -0.66 0.58 -12.39
CA ARG A 77 -1.47 -0.65 -12.28
C ARG A 77 -2.91 -0.33 -11.88
N LEU A 78 -3.13 0.46 -10.84
CA LEU A 78 -4.46 0.84 -10.36
C LEU A 78 -5.27 1.61 -11.41
N VAL A 79 -4.63 2.51 -12.17
CA VAL A 79 -5.28 3.24 -13.29
C VAL A 79 -5.77 2.23 -14.34
N GLN A 80 -4.92 1.29 -14.74
CA GLN A 80 -5.21 0.31 -15.79
C GLN A 80 -6.24 -0.74 -15.36
N ASP A 81 -6.10 -1.29 -14.15
CA ASP A 81 -6.90 -2.41 -13.66
C ASP A 81 -8.31 -1.99 -13.25
N THR A 82 -8.46 -0.75 -12.72
CA THR A 82 -9.76 -0.31 -12.19
C THR A 82 -10.53 0.57 -13.16
N GLY A 83 -9.86 1.34 -14.02
CA GLY A 83 -10.49 2.39 -14.85
C GLY A 83 -11.20 3.49 -14.03
N ARG A 84 -10.98 3.53 -12.71
CA ARG A 84 -11.63 4.46 -11.76
C ARG A 84 -10.65 5.42 -11.11
N LEU A 85 -9.39 5.39 -11.50
CA LEU A 85 -8.34 6.24 -10.98
C LEU A 85 -7.71 7.03 -12.12
N ARG A 86 -7.45 8.31 -11.89
CA ARG A 86 -6.54 9.14 -12.66
C ARG A 86 -5.53 9.74 -11.70
N VAL A 87 -4.23 9.57 -11.98
CA VAL A 87 -3.16 10.17 -11.16
C VAL A 87 -2.34 11.09 -12.03
N ARG A 88 -2.17 12.34 -11.58
CA ARG A 88 -1.45 13.39 -12.29
C ARG A 88 -0.40 14.02 -11.41
N TYR A 89 0.77 14.30 -11.99
CA TYR A 89 1.86 14.99 -11.31
C TYR A 89 1.94 16.44 -11.77
N TYR A 90 2.03 17.35 -10.82
CA TYR A 90 2.20 18.76 -11.11
C TYR A 90 3.66 19.08 -11.46
N LYS A 91 3.88 19.66 -12.64
CA LYS A 91 5.22 20.03 -13.15
C LYS A 91 5.55 21.52 -12.96
N GLY A 92 4.62 22.31 -12.42
CA GLY A 92 4.78 23.75 -12.26
C GLY A 92 5.65 24.18 -11.07
N THR A 93 5.75 25.50 -10.92
CA THR A 93 6.44 26.18 -9.81
C THR A 93 5.61 27.42 -9.42
N PRO A 94 5.39 27.70 -8.13
CA PRO A 94 5.86 26.96 -6.96
C PRO A 94 5.18 25.58 -6.81
N PRO A 95 5.79 24.61 -6.09
CA PRO A 95 5.16 23.33 -5.83
C PRO A 95 3.82 23.47 -5.10
N ILE A 96 2.93 22.51 -5.32
CA ILE A 96 1.68 22.42 -4.59
C ILE A 96 1.89 21.56 -3.34
N HIS A 97 1.86 22.17 -2.17
CA HIS A 97 1.89 21.47 -0.88
C HIS A 97 0.52 21.48 -0.17
N MET A 98 -0.53 21.98 -0.82
CA MET A 98 -1.88 21.96 -0.25
C MET A 98 -2.38 20.53 -0.05
N LYS A 99 -3.39 20.36 0.80
CA LYS A 99 -4.15 19.12 0.93
C LYS A 99 -5.62 19.46 0.95
N ALA A 100 -6.31 19.15 -0.14
CA ALA A 100 -7.73 19.37 -0.28
C ALA A 100 -8.40 18.21 -1.00
N VAL A 101 -9.64 17.99 -0.60
CA VAL A 101 -10.52 16.95 -1.11
C VAL A 101 -11.81 17.63 -1.55
N LEU A 102 -12.25 17.34 -2.77
CA LEU A 102 -13.49 17.85 -3.34
C LEU A 102 -14.32 16.65 -3.80
N TRP A 103 -15.52 16.52 -3.26
CA TRP A 103 -16.53 15.65 -3.84
C TRP A 103 -17.38 16.44 -4.83
N LYS A 104 -17.39 16.02 -6.10
CA LYS A 104 -18.14 16.72 -7.15
C LYS A 104 -19.66 16.59 -6.94
N ALA A 105 -20.40 17.52 -7.54
CA ALA A 105 -21.85 17.47 -7.56
C ALA A 105 -22.33 16.22 -8.32
N GLU A 106 -23.27 15.49 -7.73
CA GLU A 106 -23.77 14.23 -8.29
C GLU A 106 -25.21 13.99 -7.86
N HIS A 107 -26.08 13.59 -8.79
CA HIS A 107 -27.50 13.24 -8.53
C HIS A 107 -28.26 14.26 -7.66
N GLY A 108 -28.08 15.56 -7.91
CA GLY A 108 -28.74 16.63 -7.16
C GLY A 108 -28.10 16.98 -5.81
N LYS A 109 -26.98 16.35 -5.45
CA LYS A 109 -26.16 16.74 -4.30
C LYS A 109 -25.16 17.82 -4.72
N PRO A 110 -25.06 18.93 -3.96
CA PRO A 110 -24.05 19.94 -4.21
C PRO A 110 -22.66 19.41 -3.91
N GLU A 111 -21.66 20.09 -4.47
CA GLU A 111 -20.26 19.89 -4.15
C GLU A 111 -20.02 20.10 -2.66
N ILE A 112 -19.11 19.32 -2.10
CA ILE A 112 -18.57 19.52 -0.74
C ILE A 112 -17.06 19.40 -0.81
N ALA A 113 -16.36 20.22 -0.02
CA ALA A 113 -14.92 20.24 -0.04
C ALA A 113 -14.35 20.32 1.37
N TYR A 114 -13.16 19.76 1.53
CA TYR A 114 -12.40 19.74 2.77
C TYR A 114 -10.97 20.17 2.48
N ALA A 115 -10.37 20.93 3.39
CA ALA A 115 -8.97 21.34 3.29
C ALA A 115 -8.29 21.26 4.65
N GLY A 116 -6.97 21.05 4.65
CA GLY A 116 -6.20 21.01 5.88
C GLY A 116 -4.80 20.48 5.70
N SER A 117 -4.35 19.68 6.66
CA SER A 117 -2.96 19.23 6.77
C SER A 117 -2.74 17.78 6.31
N SER A 118 -3.81 16.99 6.23
CA SER A 118 -3.78 15.54 5.93
C SER A 118 -3.45 15.23 4.47
N ASN A 119 -2.29 14.60 4.21
CA ASN A 119 -2.00 14.00 2.90
C ASN A 119 -2.90 12.77 2.66
N LEU A 120 -3.10 12.38 1.40
CA LEU A 120 -3.87 11.18 1.04
C LEU A 120 -3.07 9.89 1.32
N THR A 121 -2.87 9.60 2.60
CA THR A 121 -2.14 8.44 3.15
C THR A 121 -2.83 7.91 4.41
N TRP A 122 -2.50 6.69 4.83
CA TRP A 122 -2.95 6.16 6.13
C TRP A 122 -2.50 7.05 7.29
N HIS A 123 -1.27 7.54 7.25
CA HIS A 123 -0.77 8.48 8.23
C HIS A 123 -1.64 9.74 8.33
N GLY A 124 -1.96 10.37 7.21
CA GLY A 124 -2.78 11.57 7.20
C GLY A 124 -4.20 11.34 7.72
N PHE A 125 -4.81 10.20 7.42
CA PHE A 125 -6.23 9.96 7.70
C PHE A 125 -6.50 9.17 8.99
N ARG A 126 -5.46 8.60 9.61
CA ARG A 126 -5.60 7.72 10.78
C ARG A 126 -4.51 7.92 11.84
N ASP A 127 -3.24 7.95 11.46
CA ASP A 127 -2.15 7.80 12.44
C ASP A 127 -1.63 9.13 13.01
N TYR A 128 -1.68 10.20 12.23
CA TYR A 128 -1.18 11.51 12.62
C TYR A 128 -2.29 12.42 13.14
N GLN A 129 -1.88 13.38 13.98
CA GLN A 129 -2.77 14.44 14.46
C GLN A 129 -2.93 15.48 13.36
N GLU A 130 -3.87 15.20 12.46
CA GLU A 130 -4.20 16.09 11.36
C GLU A 130 -5.51 16.84 11.63
N LEU A 131 -5.77 17.87 10.82
CA LEU A 131 -7.05 18.55 10.77
C LEU A 131 -7.48 18.68 9.32
N MET A 132 -8.76 18.41 9.07
CA MET A 132 -9.45 18.75 7.83
C MET A 132 -10.72 19.50 8.22
N ILE A 133 -10.98 20.63 7.56
CA ILE A 133 -12.18 21.43 7.78
C ILE A 133 -12.98 21.52 6.49
N SER A 134 -14.31 21.59 6.62
CA SER A 134 -15.17 21.92 5.49
C SER A 134 -14.88 23.34 4.99
N VAL A 135 -14.82 23.50 3.67
CA VAL A 135 -14.51 24.76 2.99
C VAL A 135 -15.45 24.96 1.80
N ASP A 136 -15.56 26.20 1.30
CA ASP A 136 -16.35 26.48 0.10
C ASP A 136 -15.72 25.74 -1.10
N PRO A 137 -16.46 24.86 -1.80
CA PRO A 137 -15.96 24.14 -2.96
C PRO A 137 -15.37 25.04 -4.05
N ARG A 138 -15.88 26.26 -4.20
CA ARG A 138 -15.39 27.23 -5.19
C ARG A 138 -13.97 27.69 -4.89
N GLU A 139 -13.61 27.83 -3.61
CA GLU A 139 -12.24 28.18 -3.22
C GLU A 139 -11.26 27.06 -3.57
N ILE A 140 -11.68 25.81 -3.36
CA ILE A 140 -10.88 24.64 -3.70
C ILE A 140 -10.72 24.50 -5.21
N LEU A 141 -11.81 24.60 -5.98
CA LEU A 141 -11.75 24.53 -7.44
C LEU A 141 -10.78 25.56 -8.04
N ASN A 142 -10.75 26.79 -7.50
CA ASN A 142 -9.81 27.82 -7.95
C ASN A 142 -8.35 27.52 -7.63
N ALA A 143 -8.07 26.59 -6.70
CA ALA A 143 -6.72 26.15 -6.37
C ALA A 143 -6.24 24.97 -7.21
N PHE A 144 -7.12 24.32 -8.00
CA PHE A 144 -6.70 23.28 -8.92
C PHE A 144 -5.88 23.87 -10.06
N PRO A 145 -4.72 23.27 -10.40
CA PRO A 145 -3.91 23.75 -11.49
C PRO A 145 -4.54 23.45 -12.84
N ASP A 146 -4.22 24.28 -13.84
CA ASP A 146 -4.61 24.04 -15.22
C ASP A 146 -4.01 22.73 -15.75
N ASP A 147 -4.74 22.04 -16.64
CA ASP A 147 -4.32 20.74 -17.20
C ASP A 147 -2.94 20.78 -17.89
N HIS A 148 -2.57 21.91 -18.51
CA HIS A 148 -1.26 22.05 -19.17
C HIS A 148 -0.08 22.01 -18.18
N MET A 149 -0.33 22.22 -16.88
CA MET A 149 0.65 22.13 -15.79
C MET A 149 0.72 20.73 -15.16
N LEU A 150 -0.07 19.79 -15.66
CA LEU A 150 -0.15 18.42 -15.18
C LEU A 150 0.44 17.45 -16.20
N LYS A 151 0.80 16.26 -15.73
CA LYS A 151 1.21 15.11 -16.53
C LYS A 151 0.56 13.86 -15.95
N ASP A 152 -0.07 13.04 -16.78
CA ASP A 152 -0.68 11.80 -16.31
C ASP A 152 0.41 10.77 -16.00
N CYS A 153 0.29 10.00 -14.91
CA CYS A 153 1.35 9.06 -14.51
C CYS A 153 1.59 7.93 -15.52
N VAL A 154 0.61 7.67 -16.39
CA VAL A 154 0.66 6.67 -17.46
C VAL A 154 1.27 7.22 -18.75
N ASP A 155 1.63 8.50 -18.79
CA ASP A 155 2.22 9.11 -19.98
C ASP A 155 3.57 8.46 -20.30
N PRO A 156 3.86 8.07 -21.56
CA PRO A 156 5.09 7.36 -21.93
C PRO A 156 6.38 8.13 -21.64
N ASP A 157 6.30 9.46 -21.65
CA ASP A 157 7.38 10.43 -21.40
C ASP A 157 7.42 10.90 -19.93
N ILE A 158 6.71 10.24 -19.01
CA ILE A 158 6.64 10.68 -17.59
C ILE A 158 8.03 10.84 -16.96
N PHE A 159 8.96 9.93 -17.28
CA PHE A 159 10.31 9.94 -16.75
C PHE A 159 11.23 10.99 -17.40
N GLU A 160 10.82 11.62 -18.51
CA GLU A 160 11.51 12.80 -19.05
C GLU A 160 11.23 14.05 -18.20
N HIS A 161 10.18 14.00 -17.38
CA HIS A 161 9.72 15.12 -16.56
C HIS A 161 9.92 14.92 -15.06
N PHE A 162 9.93 13.67 -14.59
CA PHE A 162 10.01 13.33 -13.17
C PHE A 162 10.95 12.15 -12.95
N ASN A 163 11.88 12.32 -12.00
CA ASN A 163 12.62 11.21 -11.43
C ASN A 163 11.86 10.65 -10.23
N MET A 164 11.99 9.36 -9.97
CA MET A 164 11.45 8.68 -8.81
C MET A 164 12.59 8.20 -7.90
N LEU A 165 12.32 8.04 -6.60
CA LEU A 165 13.26 7.44 -5.69
C LEU A 165 13.43 5.94 -6.00
N TYR A 166 14.66 5.46 -5.88
CA TYR A 166 15.02 4.04 -6.04
C TYR A 166 14.77 3.47 -7.45
N GLN A 167 14.85 4.29 -8.48
CA GLN A 167 14.87 3.81 -9.86
C GLN A 167 16.20 3.14 -10.18
N ARG A 168 16.16 2.02 -10.92
CA ARG A 168 17.37 1.40 -11.44
C ARG A 168 17.82 2.11 -12.71
N GLU A 169 19.09 2.45 -12.80
CA GLU A 169 19.68 2.95 -14.05
C GLU A 169 20.34 1.79 -14.81
N PRO A 170 20.08 1.62 -16.13
CA PRO A 170 19.29 2.48 -17.01
C PRO A 170 17.79 2.12 -17.10
N GLU A 171 17.33 1.01 -16.50
CA GLU A 171 15.91 0.61 -16.54
C GLU A 171 15.05 1.36 -15.50
N ILE A 172 14.82 2.65 -15.75
CA ILE A 172 14.22 3.60 -14.79
C ILE A 172 12.79 3.25 -14.31
N SER A 173 12.11 2.32 -14.97
CA SER A 173 10.82 1.77 -14.51
C SER A 173 10.98 0.67 -13.45
N GLU A 174 12.18 0.13 -13.27
CA GLU A 174 12.49 -0.94 -12.34
C GLU A 174 12.99 -0.43 -10.98
N ILE A 175 12.79 -1.26 -9.96
CA ILE A 175 13.21 -0.99 -8.60
C ILE A 175 14.72 -1.29 -8.46
N ASP A 176 15.51 -0.33 -7.94
CA ASP A 176 16.88 -0.56 -7.52
C ASP A 176 16.91 -1.35 -6.20
N THR A 177 16.85 -2.69 -6.34
CA THR A 177 16.88 -3.62 -5.20
C THR A 177 18.20 -3.56 -4.42
N SER A 178 19.29 -3.10 -5.04
CA SER A 178 20.59 -3.00 -4.38
C SER A 178 20.62 -1.84 -3.38
N ALA A 179 20.13 -0.67 -3.79
CA ALA A 179 20.01 0.51 -2.93
C ALA A 179 19.02 0.27 -1.79
N ILE A 180 17.85 -0.28 -2.08
CA ILE A 180 16.83 -0.59 -1.07
C ILE A 180 17.32 -1.66 -0.12
N GLY A 181 17.88 -2.75 -0.63
CA GLY A 181 18.41 -3.84 0.20
C GLY A 181 19.53 -3.37 1.14
N ALA A 182 20.34 -2.38 0.74
CA ALA A 182 21.34 -1.78 1.61
C ALA A 182 20.73 -0.95 2.75
N ILE A 183 19.66 -0.19 2.47
CA ILE A 183 18.94 0.60 3.48
C ILE A 183 18.18 -0.33 4.44
N ALA A 184 17.42 -1.29 3.89
CA ALA A 184 16.58 -2.20 4.64
C ALA A 184 17.38 -3.00 5.68
N LYS A 185 18.64 -3.36 5.40
CA LYS A 185 19.51 -4.08 6.35
C LYS A 185 19.78 -3.32 7.65
N ASN A 186 19.59 -2.00 7.68
CA ASN A 186 19.71 -1.19 8.89
C ASN A 186 18.38 -1.00 9.63
N CYS A 187 17.29 -1.52 9.09
CA CYS A 187 15.95 -1.43 9.68
C CYS A 187 15.69 -2.62 10.63
N PRO A 188 14.75 -2.47 11.58
CA PRO A 188 14.22 -3.59 12.36
C PRO A 188 13.72 -4.71 11.44
N SER A 189 13.96 -5.97 11.83
CA SER A 189 13.58 -7.12 11.02
C SER A 189 13.09 -8.32 11.80
N VAL A 190 12.27 -9.13 11.16
CA VAL A 190 11.77 -10.42 11.67
C VAL A 190 11.94 -11.51 10.60
N ILE A 191 12.11 -12.75 11.05
CA ILE A 191 12.21 -13.91 10.16
C ILE A 191 10.90 -14.70 10.21
N LEU A 192 10.23 -14.82 9.07
CA LEU A 192 8.98 -15.57 8.92
C LEU A 192 9.26 -16.91 8.25
N ARG A 193 9.00 -18.02 8.96
CA ARG A 193 9.14 -19.37 8.40
C ARG A 193 8.01 -19.68 7.42
N LEU A 194 8.37 -20.26 6.28
CA LEU A 194 7.41 -20.79 5.30
C LEU A 194 7.05 -22.27 5.61
N THR A 195 7.73 -22.86 6.59
CA THR A 195 7.58 -24.25 7.07
C THR A 195 6.96 -24.31 8.47
N GLN A 196 6.49 -25.50 8.85
CA GLN A 196 6.05 -25.82 10.20
C GLN A 196 7.24 -25.93 11.16
N LYS A 197 7.13 -25.37 12.37
CA LYS A 197 8.20 -25.47 13.38
C LYS A 197 8.51 -26.90 13.83
N ARG A 198 7.51 -27.79 13.80
CA ARG A 198 7.61 -29.14 14.40
C ARG A 198 8.49 -30.12 13.59
N ASP A 199 8.42 -30.05 12.27
CA ASP A 199 9.00 -31.04 11.34
C ASP A 199 9.67 -30.40 10.11
N ASN A 200 9.69 -29.06 10.06
CA ASN A 200 10.17 -28.25 8.93
C ASN A 200 9.49 -28.62 7.60
N GLN A 201 8.28 -29.19 7.62
CA GLN A 201 7.51 -29.45 6.41
C GLN A 201 6.77 -28.19 5.96
N VAL A 202 6.56 -28.05 4.65
CA VAL A 202 5.60 -27.06 4.14
C VAL A 202 4.21 -27.53 4.52
N HIS A 203 3.35 -26.61 4.95
CA HIS A 203 1.99 -26.96 5.31
C HIS A 203 1.22 -27.52 4.10
N ASP A 204 0.44 -28.58 4.27
CA ASP A 204 -0.27 -29.21 3.15
C ASP A 204 -1.39 -28.34 2.56
N ARG A 205 -2.09 -27.57 3.42
CA ARG A 205 -3.31 -26.82 3.10
C ARG A 205 -3.33 -25.43 3.76
N SER A 206 -2.17 -24.84 4.02
CA SER A 206 -2.01 -23.49 4.58
C SER A 206 -0.66 -22.88 4.18
N GLY A 207 -0.39 -21.64 4.57
CA GLY A 207 0.80 -20.91 4.12
C GLY A 207 0.86 -20.84 2.60
N LEU A 208 1.97 -21.31 2.01
CA LEU A 208 2.16 -21.37 0.55
C LEU A 208 1.15 -22.27 -0.19
N ASN A 209 0.54 -23.23 0.52
CA ASN A 209 -0.44 -24.17 -0.03
C ASN A 209 -1.87 -23.88 0.41
N TRP A 210 -2.19 -22.65 0.79
CA TRP A 210 -3.55 -22.32 1.24
C TRP A 210 -4.62 -22.57 0.17
N GLY A 211 -4.29 -22.35 -1.10
CA GLY A 211 -5.11 -22.65 -2.28
C GLY A 211 -5.32 -24.14 -2.56
N GLN A 212 -4.55 -25.04 -1.92
CA GLN A 212 -4.67 -26.49 -2.08
C GLN A 212 -5.84 -27.10 -1.27
N ARG A 213 -6.66 -26.24 -0.65
CA ARG A 213 -7.93 -26.65 -0.06
C ARG A 213 -8.97 -26.84 -1.15
N GLU A 214 -9.95 -27.70 -0.87
CA GLU A 214 -11.10 -27.85 -1.75
C GLU A 214 -11.80 -26.50 -1.99
N ARG A 215 -12.20 -26.27 -3.24
CA ARG A 215 -12.95 -25.08 -3.69
C ARG A 215 -12.23 -23.74 -3.47
N ARG A 216 -10.89 -23.73 -3.49
CA ARG A 216 -10.09 -22.51 -3.54
C ARG A 216 -9.36 -22.39 -4.86
N GLU A 217 -9.01 -21.15 -5.21
CA GLU A 217 -8.08 -20.92 -6.31
C GLU A 217 -6.70 -21.52 -5.90
N PRO A 218 -6.09 -22.40 -6.72
CA PRO A 218 -4.92 -23.18 -6.31
C PRO A 218 -3.65 -22.40 -5.99
N ASN A 219 -3.49 -21.18 -6.53
CA ASN A 219 -2.37 -20.31 -6.25
C ASN A 219 -2.49 -19.55 -4.94
N GLN A 220 -3.66 -19.42 -4.32
CA GLN A 220 -3.81 -18.65 -3.08
C GLN A 220 -2.77 -19.05 -2.02
N ALA A 221 -2.07 -18.05 -1.48
CA ALA A 221 -1.06 -18.24 -0.44
C ALA A 221 -1.09 -17.10 0.58
N TYR A 222 -0.41 -17.32 1.70
CA TYR A 222 -0.07 -16.28 2.67
C TYR A 222 1.27 -16.63 3.35
N ILE A 223 1.96 -15.61 3.88
CA ILE A 223 3.16 -15.79 4.71
C ILE A 223 2.71 -15.91 6.17
N PRO A 224 3.01 -17.01 6.88
CA PRO A 224 2.65 -17.16 8.28
C PRO A 224 3.41 -16.18 9.18
N ILE A 225 2.69 -15.51 10.09
CA ILE A 225 3.27 -14.74 11.19
C ILE A 225 3.21 -15.59 12.46
N SER A 226 4.36 -15.79 13.09
CA SER A 226 4.46 -16.51 14.37
C SER A 226 3.89 -15.66 15.50
N SER A 227 3.15 -16.27 16.43
CA SER A 227 2.59 -15.54 17.59
C SER A 227 3.66 -14.88 18.47
N GLU A 228 4.88 -15.40 18.43
CA GLU A 228 6.05 -14.90 19.16
C GLU A 228 6.49 -13.54 18.64
N ILE A 229 6.34 -13.26 17.34
CA ILE A 229 6.65 -11.95 16.77
C ILE A 229 5.72 -10.89 17.36
N HIS A 230 4.42 -11.18 17.46
CA HIS A 230 3.46 -10.28 18.10
C HIS A 230 3.68 -10.12 19.61
N LYS A 231 4.39 -11.05 20.26
CA LYS A 231 4.74 -10.94 21.69
C LYS A 231 6.00 -10.11 21.90
N GLU A 232 6.97 -10.24 21.00
CA GLU A 232 8.24 -9.53 21.04
C GLU A 232 8.08 -8.07 20.58
N ASP A 233 7.33 -7.85 19.52
CA ASP A 233 7.04 -6.52 18.97
C ASP A 233 5.61 -6.49 18.36
N PRO A 234 4.59 -6.09 19.15
CA PRO A 234 3.20 -5.98 18.70
C PRO A 234 2.97 -4.95 17.58
N GLU A 235 3.88 -4.00 17.42
CA GLU A 235 3.80 -2.87 16.47
C GLU A 235 4.68 -3.08 15.23
N PHE A 236 5.36 -4.23 15.14
CA PHE A 236 6.21 -4.56 14.00
C PHE A 236 5.41 -4.58 12.69
N PHE A 237 4.19 -5.12 12.71
CA PHE A 237 3.29 -5.10 11.56
C PHE A 237 2.07 -4.21 11.84
N PRO A 238 1.42 -3.66 10.79
CA PRO A 238 0.22 -2.86 10.97
C PRO A 238 -0.93 -3.68 11.56
N ASP A 239 -1.98 -2.96 11.99
CA ASP A 239 -3.21 -3.56 12.45
C ASP A 239 -3.94 -4.35 11.34
N LEU A 240 -4.94 -5.14 11.74
CA LEU A 240 -5.75 -5.92 10.79
C LEU A 240 -6.35 -5.03 9.71
N ALA A 241 -6.31 -5.52 8.47
CA ALA A 241 -6.86 -4.85 7.28
C ALA A 241 -6.24 -3.48 6.94
N VAL A 242 -5.18 -3.06 7.64
CA VAL A 242 -4.37 -1.92 7.21
C VAL A 242 -3.47 -2.36 6.07
N GLU A 243 -3.62 -1.71 4.92
CA GLU A 243 -2.81 -1.96 3.74
C GLU A 243 -1.42 -1.33 3.88
N PHE A 244 -0.41 -2.08 3.45
CA PHE A 244 0.99 -1.66 3.40
C PHE A 244 1.69 -2.27 2.19
N THR A 245 2.74 -1.61 1.72
CA THR A 245 3.53 -2.06 0.57
C THR A 245 4.64 -3.01 1.02
N VAL A 246 4.82 -4.12 0.30
CA VAL A 246 5.97 -5.03 0.45
C VAL A 246 6.79 -4.99 -0.83
N ILE A 247 8.05 -4.55 -0.74
CA ILE A 247 9.05 -4.58 -1.81
C ILE A 247 9.92 -5.81 -1.65
N THR A 248 10.23 -6.50 -2.74
CA THR A 248 10.96 -7.77 -2.69
C THR A 248 12.41 -7.64 -3.18
N ASP A 249 13.24 -8.61 -2.81
CA ASP A 249 14.64 -8.65 -3.24
C ASP A 249 14.85 -8.83 -4.75
N ASP A 250 13.83 -9.28 -5.50
CA ASP A 250 13.86 -9.40 -6.97
C ASP A 250 13.08 -8.28 -7.69
N GLY A 251 12.73 -7.19 -6.99
CA GLY A 251 12.21 -5.97 -7.61
C GLY A 251 10.70 -5.96 -7.86
N GLU A 252 9.96 -6.91 -7.30
CA GLU A 252 8.49 -6.88 -7.27
C GLU A 252 7.99 -6.05 -6.07
N SER A 253 6.80 -5.47 -6.20
CA SER A 253 6.07 -4.78 -5.13
C SER A 253 4.63 -5.29 -5.02
N PHE A 254 4.12 -5.35 -3.78
CA PHE A 254 2.78 -5.84 -3.46
C PHE A 254 2.09 -4.98 -2.40
N VAL A 255 0.82 -4.66 -2.60
CA VAL A 255 -0.04 -4.15 -1.53
C VAL A 255 -0.56 -5.34 -0.70
N CYS A 256 -0.13 -5.41 0.56
CA CYS A 256 -0.42 -6.49 1.49
C CYS A 256 -1.24 -6.01 2.69
N THR A 257 -1.86 -6.96 3.39
CA THR A 257 -2.49 -6.74 4.70
C THR A 257 -2.12 -7.85 5.68
N VAL A 258 -2.15 -7.51 6.98
CA VAL A 258 -2.19 -8.52 8.05
C VAL A 258 -3.63 -9.01 8.20
N ALA A 259 -3.82 -10.32 8.28
CA ALA A 259 -5.13 -10.93 8.30
C ALA A 259 -5.21 -12.22 9.12
N GLN A 260 -6.41 -12.82 9.07
CA GLN A 260 -6.85 -13.99 9.81
C GLN A 260 -6.91 -13.78 11.33
N GLN A 261 -7.66 -14.66 11.99
CA GLN A 261 -7.76 -14.67 13.44
C GLN A 261 -6.36 -14.80 14.07
N GLY A 262 -6.04 -13.87 14.97
CA GLY A 262 -4.74 -13.80 15.65
C GLY A 262 -3.63 -13.13 14.85
N ARG A 263 -3.97 -12.33 13.81
CA ARG A 263 -2.98 -11.57 13.01
C ARG A 263 -1.87 -12.45 12.42
N LYS A 264 -2.20 -13.69 12.06
CA LYS A 264 -1.22 -14.76 11.80
C LYS A 264 -0.80 -14.92 10.33
N ALA A 265 -1.24 -14.02 9.46
CA ALA A 265 -1.02 -14.13 8.03
C ALA A 265 -0.76 -12.76 7.39
N ILE A 266 0.25 -12.69 6.53
CA ILE A 266 0.42 -11.62 5.55
C ILE A 266 -0.02 -12.16 4.19
N HIS A 267 -0.86 -11.42 3.48
CA HIS A 267 -1.22 -11.75 2.10
C HIS A 267 -1.44 -10.48 1.29
N THR A 268 -1.35 -10.63 -0.04
CA THR A 268 -1.81 -9.60 -0.97
C THR A 268 -3.30 -9.34 -0.75
N ASN A 269 -3.68 -8.07 -0.72
CA ASN A 269 -5.07 -7.70 -0.49
C ASN A 269 -5.92 -7.99 -1.75
N HIS A 270 -7.19 -8.34 -1.55
CA HIS A 270 -8.19 -8.74 -2.57
C HIS A 270 -7.88 -9.97 -3.46
N ASP A 271 -6.62 -10.25 -3.83
CA ASP A 271 -6.21 -11.47 -4.53
C ASP A 271 -4.96 -12.12 -3.90
N ASN A 272 -5.17 -13.08 -3.00
CA ASN A 272 -4.12 -13.90 -2.38
C ASN A 272 -3.30 -14.74 -3.37
N SER A 273 -3.80 -14.90 -4.59
CA SER A 273 -3.16 -15.68 -5.64
C SER A 273 -1.92 -14.97 -6.19
N ILE A 274 -1.84 -13.64 -6.08
CA ILE A 274 -0.67 -12.83 -6.48
C ILE A 274 0.57 -13.31 -5.71
N LEU A 275 0.52 -13.30 -4.37
CA LEU A 275 1.64 -13.71 -3.54
C LEU A 275 2.02 -15.18 -3.76
N GLY A 276 1.03 -16.05 -4.00
CA GLY A 276 1.32 -17.46 -4.25
C GLY A 276 1.84 -17.78 -5.64
N ARG A 277 1.47 -17.02 -6.67
CA ARG A 277 2.12 -17.05 -7.99
C ARG A 277 3.57 -16.60 -7.86
N TYR A 278 3.82 -15.52 -7.11
CA TYR A 278 5.16 -15.02 -6.83
C TYR A 278 6.06 -16.10 -6.20
N PHE A 279 5.64 -16.72 -5.08
CA PHE A 279 6.45 -17.77 -4.45
C PHE A 279 6.66 -18.98 -5.36
N ARG A 280 5.63 -19.42 -6.10
CA ARG A 280 5.76 -20.53 -7.04
C ARG A 280 6.76 -20.23 -8.15
N ARG A 281 6.71 -19.02 -8.74
CA ARG A 281 7.70 -18.53 -9.72
C ARG A 281 9.11 -18.58 -9.14
N ARG A 282 9.32 -17.99 -7.96
CA ARG A 282 10.62 -17.96 -7.26
C ARG A 282 11.19 -19.36 -7.00
N LEU A 283 10.32 -20.32 -6.68
CA LEU A 283 10.68 -21.70 -6.36
C LEU A 283 10.78 -22.64 -7.57
N GLY A 284 10.49 -22.16 -8.79
CA GLY A 284 10.42 -23.02 -9.98
C GLY A 284 9.27 -24.04 -9.94
N VAL A 285 8.20 -23.72 -9.20
CA VAL A 285 7.00 -24.56 -9.07
C VAL A 285 5.94 -24.06 -10.04
N ALA A 286 5.28 -24.98 -10.76
CA ALA A 286 4.22 -24.62 -11.69
C ALA A 286 3.06 -23.88 -10.98
N SER A 287 2.42 -22.95 -11.69
CA SER A 287 1.22 -22.25 -11.20
C SER A 287 0.15 -23.26 -10.74
N GLY A 288 -0.41 -23.04 -9.56
CA GLY A 288 -1.42 -23.89 -8.93
C GLY A 288 -0.91 -25.21 -8.33
N ALA A 289 0.36 -25.59 -8.56
CA ALA A 289 0.91 -26.81 -7.99
C ALA A 289 1.20 -26.64 -6.48
N LYS A 290 1.26 -27.78 -5.79
CA LYS A 290 1.61 -27.85 -4.37
C LYS A 290 3.10 -27.54 -4.19
N VAL A 291 3.40 -26.65 -3.24
CA VAL A 291 4.77 -26.38 -2.78
C VAL A 291 5.15 -27.42 -1.74
N GLU A 292 6.19 -28.20 -2.02
CA GLU A 292 6.73 -29.21 -1.12
C GLU A 292 8.03 -28.72 -0.48
N ARG A 293 8.43 -29.37 0.62
CA ARG A 293 9.68 -29.08 1.32
C ARG A 293 10.90 -29.13 0.39
N LEU A 294 10.93 -30.09 -0.54
CA LEU A 294 12.02 -30.23 -1.51
C LEU A 294 12.19 -28.99 -2.40
N HIS A 295 11.11 -28.23 -2.68
CA HIS A 295 11.22 -26.99 -3.45
C HIS A 295 11.99 -25.90 -2.67
N LEU A 296 11.71 -25.76 -1.36
CA LEU A 296 12.44 -24.83 -0.49
C LEU A 296 13.90 -25.27 -0.29
N GLU A 297 14.15 -26.57 -0.16
CA GLU A 297 15.50 -27.13 -0.05
C GLU A 297 16.32 -26.88 -1.32
N ARG A 298 15.75 -27.14 -2.50
CA ARG A 298 16.38 -26.83 -3.80
C ARG A 298 16.63 -25.34 -3.98
N TYR A 299 15.71 -24.50 -3.49
CA TYR A 299 15.86 -23.06 -3.51
C TYR A 299 16.95 -22.56 -2.53
N GLY A 300 17.24 -23.34 -1.48
CA GLY A 300 18.24 -23.00 -0.46
C GLY A 300 17.74 -22.07 0.65
N ARG A 301 16.42 -21.84 0.73
CA ARG A 301 15.81 -20.96 1.75
C ARG A 301 14.37 -21.36 2.05
N ASP A 302 14.01 -21.41 3.33
CA ASP A 302 12.71 -21.86 3.84
C ASP A 302 11.95 -20.78 4.64
N SER A 303 12.46 -19.55 4.62
CA SER A 303 11.97 -18.42 5.39
C SER A 303 12.20 -17.11 4.62
N VAL A 304 11.39 -16.10 4.88
CA VAL A 304 11.62 -14.74 4.42
C VAL A 304 12.10 -13.88 5.58
N THR A 305 12.95 -12.89 5.31
CA THR A 305 13.25 -11.83 6.27
C THR A 305 12.45 -10.61 5.88
N ILE A 306 11.64 -10.08 6.80
CA ILE A 306 10.88 -8.86 6.59
C ILE A 306 11.54 -7.74 7.39
N TYR A 307 11.85 -6.64 6.71
CA TYR A 307 12.40 -5.42 7.29
C TYR A 307 11.33 -4.34 7.30
N LYS A 308 11.11 -3.69 8.44
CA LYS A 308 10.18 -2.56 8.57
C LYS A 308 10.91 -1.27 8.16
N MET A 309 10.71 -0.80 6.93
CA MET A 309 11.38 0.42 6.47
C MET A 309 10.75 1.67 7.06
N ASN A 310 9.42 1.68 7.13
CA ASN A 310 8.59 2.65 7.83
C ASN A 310 7.26 1.94 8.17
N ASP A 311 6.21 2.69 8.53
CA ASP A 311 4.94 2.09 8.95
C ASP A 311 4.08 1.55 7.79
N ASP A 312 4.29 2.03 6.56
CA ASP A 312 3.49 1.66 5.38
C ASP A 312 4.28 0.88 4.31
N THR A 313 5.57 0.66 4.51
CA THR A 313 6.49 0.04 3.55
C THR A 313 7.44 -0.94 4.23
N TYR A 314 7.47 -2.16 3.73
CA TYR A 314 8.31 -3.25 4.19
C TYR A 314 9.15 -3.78 3.04
N TYR A 315 10.35 -4.27 3.37
CA TYR A 315 11.19 -4.99 2.42
C TYR A 315 11.23 -6.48 2.79
N MET A 316 10.91 -7.35 1.83
CA MET A 316 10.94 -8.80 1.96
C MET A 316 12.14 -9.37 1.22
N ASP A 317 13.12 -9.83 1.99
CA ASP A 317 14.23 -10.60 1.47
C ASP A 317 13.87 -12.09 1.43
N PHE A 318 13.80 -12.63 0.22
CA PHE A 318 13.74 -14.06 -0.06
C PHE A 318 14.92 -14.53 -0.90
N SER A 319 16.02 -13.78 -0.97
CA SER A 319 17.19 -14.12 -1.78
C SER A 319 17.81 -15.45 -1.37
N GLN A 320 18.42 -16.17 -2.32
CA GLN A 320 19.14 -17.40 -2.02
C GLN A 320 20.37 -17.07 -1.17
N ARG A 321 20.56 -17.79 -0.06
CA ARG A 321 21.82 -17.68 0.68
C ARG A 321 22.91 -18.27 -0.19
N ARG A 322 23.92 -17.47 -0.55
CA ARG A 322 25.13 -18.01 -1.18
C ARG A 322 25.72 -19.03 -0.21
N GLY A 323 25.79 -20.28 -0.65
CA GLY A 323 26.43 -21.37 0.09
C GLY A 323 27.92 -21.18 0.21
#